data_AF-A0A3D1ZNZ4-F1
#
_entry.id   AF-A0A3D1ZNZ4-F1
#
_cell.length_a   1.000
_cell.length_b   1.000
_cell.length_c   1.000
_cell.angle_alpha   90.00
_cell.angle_beta   90.00
_cell.angle_gamma   90.00
#
_symmetry.space_group_name_H-M   'P 1'
#
loop_
_entity.id
_entity.type
_entity.pdbx_description
1 polymer ?
#
loop_
_entity_poly.entity_id
_entity_poly.type
_entity_poly.pdbx_seq_one_letter_code
_entity_poly.pdbx_strand_id
1 'polypeptide(L)'
;YEVDKDTGALMVDRFMATAMFYPCNYGYIPNTLSEDGDPLDVLVPTPYPLINGAVIKCRPVGVLKMEDESGIDAKLIAVPVDKLSVIYREVQEATDLPALLLQQIEHFFEHYKDLEKGKWVKVQGWADAAEAKAEIVKSVAAAK
;
A
#
# COMPACT_ATOMS: atom_id res chain seq x y z
N TYR A 1 3.22 -9.71 7.68
CA TYR A 1 2.50 -10.91 7.21
C TYR A 1 2.36 -10.78 5.72
N GLU A 2 2.40 -11.90 5.01
CA GLU A 2 2.13 -11.98 3.57
C GLU A 2 1.20 -13.16 3.29
N VAL A 3 0.45 -13.10 2.20
CA VAL A 3 -0.39 -14.24 1.78
C VAL A 3 0.45 -15.12 0.86
N ASP A 4 0.60 -16.39 1.23
CA ASP A 4 1.23 -17.38 0.36
C ASP A 4 0.35 -17.62 -0.87
N LYS A 5 0.91 -17.46 -2.06
CA LYS A 5 0.15 -17.48 -3.32
C LYS A 5 -0.40 -18.87 -3.66
N ASP A 6 0.28 -19.93 -3.23
CA ASP A 6 -0.09 -21.31 -3.54
C ASP A 6 -1.18 -21.84 -2.61
N THR A 7 -1.12 -21.49 -1.32
CA THR A 7 -2.04 -22.00 -0.29
C THR A 7 -3.14 -21.02 0.09
N GLY A 8 -2.96 -19.72 -0.19
CA GLY A 8 -3.82 -18.64 0.32
C GLY A 8 -3.70 -18.41 1.82
N ALA A 9 -2.73 -19.05 2.50
CA ALA A 9 -2.53 -18.90 3.93
C ALA A 9 -1.85 -17.59 4.27
N LEU A 10 -2.23 -16.99 5.42
CA LEU A 10 -1.52 -15.84 5.97
C LEU A 10 -0.24 -16.32 6.67
N MET A 11 0.91 -16.01 6.08
CA MET A 11 2.22 -16.41 6.57
C MET A 11 2.92 -15.28 7.32
N VAL A 12 3.64 -15.64 8.38
CA VAL A 12 4.57 -14.74 9.03
C VAL A 12 5.79 -14.61 8.12
N ASP A 13 5.89 -13.50 7.42
CA ASP A 13 7.09 -13.15 6.63
C ASP A 13 8.26 -12.82 7.57
N ARG A 14 8.12 -11.76 8.38
CA ARG A 14 9.13 -11.34 9.34
C ARG A 14 8.55 -10.61 10.56
N PHE A 15 9.37 -10.52 11.60
CA PHE A 15 9.19 -9.57 12.70
C PHE A 15 9.97 -8.29 12.38
N MET A 16 9.31 -7.15 12.40
CA MET A 16 10.00 -5.86 12.19
C MET A 16 11.02 -5.62 13.30
N ALA A 17 12.26 -5.32 12.91
CA ALA A 17 13.34 -5.03 13.86
C ALA A 17 13.22 -3.64 14.49
N THR A 18 12.59 -2.70 13.79
CA THR A 18 12.26 -1.37 14.29
C THR A 18 11.00 -1.40 15.16
N ALA A 19 10.92 -0.53 16.15
CA ALA A 19 9.75 -0.38 17.02
C ALA A 19 8.65 0.46 16.34
N MET A 20 8.25 0.04 15.13
CA MET A 20 7.28 0.73 14.28
C MET A 20 6.05 -0.15 14.03
N PHE A 21 4.98 0.47 13.54
CA PHE A 21 3.76 -0.21 13.13
C PHE A 21 3.22 0.44 11.86
N TYR A 22 2.51 -0.33 11.05
CA TYR A 22 1.88 0.21 9.84
C TYR A 22 0.85 1.29 10.20
N PRO A 23 0.93 2.50 9.61
CA PRO A 23 0.04 3.62 9.95
C PRO A 23 -1.40 3.43 9.46
N CYS A 24 -1.64 2.48 8.55
CA CYS A 24 -2.97 2.06 8.10
C CYS A 24 -2.92 0.60 7.59
N ASN A 25 -4.06 0.06 7.16
CA ASN A 25 -4.11 -1.33 6.67
C ASN A 25 -3.25 -1.48 5.41
N TYR A 26 -2.49 -2.56 5.35
CA TYR A 26 -1.68 -2.94 4.19
C TYR A 26 -2.20 -4.23 3.58
N GLY A 27 -2.18 -4.32 2.26
CA GLY A 27 -2.53 -5.50 1.51
C GLY A 27 -2.22 -5.32 0.04
N TYR A 28 -2.83 -6.14 -0.81
CA TYR A 28 -2.58 -6.16 -2.24
C TYR A 28 -3.89 -6.25 -3.04
N ILE A 29 -3.81 -5.96 -4.34
CA ILE A 29 -4.92 -6.14 -5.27
C ILE A 29 -4.78 -7.52 -5.93
N PRO A 30 -5.73 -8.46 -5.73
CA PRO A 30 -5.66 -9.78 -6.36
C PRO A 30 -5.72 -9.67 -7.89
N ASN A 31 -5.11 -10.63 -8.57
CA ASN A 31 -5.04 -10.70 -10.03
C ASN A 31 -4.34 -9.49 -10.66
N THR A 32 -3.25 -9.05 -10.03
CA THR A 32 -2.34 -8.01 -10.55
C THR A 32 -0.90 -8.49 -10.44
N LEU A 33 -0.01 -7.91 -11.24
CA LEU A 33 1.43 -8.17 -11.22
C LEU A 33 2.18 -6.84 -11.38
N SER A 34 2.96 -6.48 -10.37
CA SER A 34 3.83 -5.30 -10.33
C SER A 34 5.22 -5.64 -10.88
N GLU A 35 6.09 -4.62 -11.01
CA GLU A 35 7.44 -4.76 -11.58
C GLU A 35 8.39 -5.59 -10.69
N ASP A 36 8.09 -5.67 -9.39
CA ASP A 36 8.79 -6.49 -8.39
C ASP A 36 8.41 -7.98 -8.44
N GLY A 37 7.42 -8.36 -9.26
CA GLY A 37 6.92 -9.74 -9.38
C GLY A 37 5.83 -10.10 -8.38
N ASP A 38 5.41 -9.16 -7.53
CA ASP A 38 4.33 -9.33 -6.57
C ASP A 38 3.03 -8.64 -7.02
N PRO A 39 1.87 -9.00 -6.44
CA PRO A 39 0.64 -8.28 -6.69
C PRO A 39 0.76 -6.82 -6.22
N LEU A 40 0.09 -5.90 -6.90
CA LEU A 40 0.17 -4.47 -6.63
C LEU A 40 -0.32 -4.16 -5.21
N ASP A 41 0.54 -3.52 -4.44
CA ASP A 41 0.30 -3.20 -3.04
C ASP A 41 -0.58 -1.97 -2.83
N VAL A 42 -1.32 -1.97 -1.73
CA VAL A 42 -2.25 -0.90 -1.37
C VAL A 42 -2.33 -0.67 0.13
N LEU A 43 -2.29 0.61 0.49
CA LEU A 43 -2.57 1.17 1.81
C LEU A 43 -4.03 1.62 1.86
N VAL A 44 -4.74 1.22 2.92
CA VAL A 44 -6.16 1.55 3.10
C VAL A 44 -6.38 2.19 4.47
N PRO A 45 -6.45 3.54 4.57
CA PRO A 45 -6.90 4.22 5.78
C PRO A 45 -8.36 3.86 6.09
N THR A 46 -8.63 3.48 7.34
CA THR A 46 -9.97 3.16 7.84
C THR A 46 -10.16 3.73 9.24
N PRO A 47 -11.42 3.96 9.70
CA PRO A 47 -11.67 4.42 11.06
C PRO A 47 -11.27 3.40 12.14
N TYR A 48 -11.20 2.11 11.78
CA TYR A 48 -10.80 1.00 12.64
C TYR A 48 -9.97 -0.01 11.85
N PRO A 49 -8.95 -0.65 12.47
CA PRO A 49 -8.17 -1.69 11.82
C PRO A 49 -9.04 -2.84 11.30
N LEU A 50 -8.70 -3.36 10.13
CA LEU A 50 -9.37 -4.51 9.54
C LEU A 50 -8.79 -5.82 10.08
N ILE A 51 -9.58 -6.88 10.01
CA ILE A 51 -9.11 -8.24 10.31
C ILE A 51 -8.23 -8.71 9.15
N ASN A 52 -7.07 -9.30 9.46
CA ASN A 52 -6.16 -9.83 8.44
C ASN A 52 -6.87 -10.88 7.56
N GLY A 53 -6.68 -10.79 6.25
CA GLY A 53 -7.32 -11.67 5.26
C GLY A 53 -8.72 -11.22 4.84
N ALA A 54 -9.29 -10.17 5.43
CA ALA A 54 -10.53 -9.58 4.94
C ALA A 54 -10.32 -8.88 3.58
N VAL A 55 -11.33 -8.94 2.72
CA VAL A 55 -11.35 -8.22 1.43
C VAL A 55 -12.21 -6.97 1.58
N ILE A 56 -11.67 -5.82 1.18
CA ILE A 56 -12.36 -4.53 1.22
C ILE A 56 -12.44 -3.91 -0.17
N LYS A 57 -13.61 -3.33 -0.50
CA LYS A 57 -13.79 -2.58 -1.74
C LYS A 57 -13.38 -1.13 -1.54
N CYS A 58 -12.38 -0.69 -2.28
CA CYS A 58 -11.80 0.65 -2.18
C CYS A 58 -11.79 1.39 -3.52
N ARG A 59 -11.45 2.68 -3.47
CA ARG A 59 -11.15 3.53 -4.63
C ARG A 59 -9.75 4.14 -4.43
N PRO A 60 -8.83 4.04 -5.41
CA PRO A 60 -7.52 4.66 -5.33
C PRO A 60 -7.62 6.19 -5.35
N VAL A 61 -6.79 6.84 -4.55
CA VAL A 61 -6.69 8.31 -4.44
C VAL A 61 -5.27 8.82 -4.64
N GLY A 62 -4.27 7.95 -4.74
CA GLY A 62 -2.91 8.32 -5.09
C GLY A 62 -1.98 7.12 -5.05
N VAL A 63 -0.71 7.37 -5.33
CA VAL A 63 0.35 6.37 -5.28
C VAL A 63 1.63 6.97 -4.72
N LEU A 64 2.23 6.29 -3.74
CA LEU A 64 3.54 6.62 -3.21
C LEU A 64 4.59 5.92 -4.06
N LYS A 65 5.46 6.70 -4.71
CA LYS A 65 6.59 6.19 -5.49
C LYS A 65 7.81 6.08 -4.60
N MET A 66 8.50 4.95 -4.66
CA MET A 66 9.73 4.72 -3.92
C MET A 66 10.68 3.80 -4.66
N GLU A 67 11.89 3.72 -4.15
CA GLU A 67 12.95 2.82 -4.62
C GLU A 67 13.52 2.09 -3.41
N ASP A 68 13.79 0.81 -3.53
CA ASP A 68 14.40 -0.01 -2.50
C ASP A 68 15.55 -0.87 -3.05
N GLU A 69 16.10 -1.76 -2.22
CA GLU A 69 17.19 -2.65 -2.64
C GLU A 69 16.89 -3.56 -3.84
N SER A 70 15.60 -3.74 -4.19
CA SER A 70 15.11 -4.60 -5.27
C SER A 70 14.68 -3.82 -6.52
N GLY A 71 14.60 -2.48 -6.45
CA GLY A 71 14.30 -1.62 -7.60
C GLY A 71 13.19 -0.60 -7.33
N ILE A 72 12.42 -0.30 -8.37
CA ILE A 72 11.30 0.65 -8.30
C ILE A 72 10.10 -0.04 -7.65
N ASP A 73 9.48 0.64 -6.70
CA ASP A 73 8.32 0.16 -5.98
C ASP A 73 7.24 1.26 -5.87
N ALA A 74 5.98 0.85 -5.90
CA ALA A 74 4.83 1.73 -5.85
C ALA A 74 3.78 1.19 -4.87
N LYS A 75 3.41 1.99 -3.87
CA LYS A 75 2.32 1.65 -2.95
C LYS A 75 1.14 2.55 -3.21
N LEU A 76 0.01 1.97 -3.62
CA LEU A 76 -1.21 2.75 -3.77
C LEU A 76 -1.71 3.21 -2.40
N ILE A 77 -2.43 4.33 -2.39
CA ILE A 77 -3.33 4.67 -1.28
C ILE A 77 -4.76 4.70 -1.80
N ALA A 78 -5.65 4.00 -1.09
CA ALA A 78 -7.04 3.86 -1.47
C ALA A 78 -7.95 4.02 -0.25
N VAL A 79 -9.14 4.59 -0.47
CA VAL A 79 -10.15 4.76 0.58
C VAL A 79 -11.33 3.83 0.37
N PRO A 80 -12.04 3.40 1.43
CA PRO A 80 -13.27 2.62 1.30
C PRO A 80 -14.28 3.32 0.38
N VAL A 81 -15.02 2.54 -0.42
CA VAL A 81 -16.12 3.11 -1.20
C VAL A 81 -17.24 3.63 -0.29
N ASP A 82 -18.00 4.62 -0.77
CA ASP A 82 -19.09 5.29 -0.04
C ASP A 82 -20.10 4.34 0.63
N LYS A 83 -20.35 3.17 0.03
CA LYS A 83 -21.25 2.15 0.59
C LYS A 83 -20.75 1.60 1.94
N LEU A 84 -19.43 1.57 2.15
CA LEU A 84 -18.80 1.06 3.36
C LEU A 84 -18.56 2.16 4.40
N SER A 85 -18.19 3.36 3.98
CA SER A 85 -17.98 4.50 4.87
C SER A 85 -18.13 5.82 4.12
N VAL A 86 -18.92 6.74 4.68
CA VAL A 86 -19.10 8.09 4.14
C VAL A 86 -18.01 9.08 4.56
N ILE A 87 -17.14 8.70 5.50
CA ILE A 87 -16.05 9.55 6.02
C ILE A 87 -15.10 10.00 4.90
N TYR A 88 -14.90 9.16 3.88
CA TYR A 88 -13.95 9.39 2.80
C TYR A 88 -14.59 9.87 1.49
N ARG A 89 -15.89 10.22 1.48
CA ARG A 89 -16.61 10.62 0.28
C ARG A 89 -15.93 11.76 -0.48
N GLU A 90 -15.43 12.74 0.28
CA GLU A 90 -14.81 13.95 -0.28
C GLU A 90 -13.32 13.76 -0.63
N VAL A 91 -12.70 12.61 -0.30
CA VAL A 91 -11.29 12.35 -0.56
C VAL A 91 -11.11 11.92 -2.01
N GLN A 92 -10.77 12.81 -2.92
CA GLN A 92 -10.57 12.50 -4.33
C GLN A 92 -9.10 12.21 -4.65
N GLU A 93 -8.19 12.95 -4.02
CA GLU A 93 -6.74 12.82 -4.14
C GLU A 93 -6.12 12.46 -2.78
N ALA A 94 -4.89 11.94 -2.78
CA ALA A 94 -4.15 11.62 -1.56
C ALA A 94 -3.98 12.86 -0.68
N THR A 95 -3.82 14.03 -1.28
CA THR A 95 -3.72 15.32 -0.60
C THR A 95 -4.98 15.76 0.14
N ASP A 96 -6.13 15.11 -0.09
CA ASP A 96 -7.36 15.35 0.68
C ASP A 96 -7.36 14.59 2.01
N LEU A 97 -6.41 13.67 2.22
CA LEU A 97 -6.17 13.04 3.52
C LEU A 97 -5.41 14.00 4.45
N PRO A 98 -5.47 13.78 5.77
CA PRO A 98 -4.68 14.57 6.71
C PRO A 98 -3.19 14.56 6.33
N ALA A 99 -2.58 15.73 6.20
CA ALA A 99 -1.16 15.84 5.83
C ALA A 99 -0.23 15.03 6.76
N LEU A 100 -0.56 14.95 8.06
CA LEU A 100 0.19 14.13 9.01
C LEU A 100 0.14 12.64 8.67
N LEU A 101 -0.98 12.13 8.14
CA LEU A 101 -1.08 10.72 7.73
C LEU A 101 -0.14 10.43 6.55
N LEU A 102 -0.07 11.34 5.57
CA LEU A 102 0.84 11.18 4.43
C LEU A 102 2.30 11.17 4.89
N GLN A 103 2.67 12.11 5.77
CA GLN A 103 4.01 12.16 6.38
C GLN A 103 4.32 10.92 7.22
N GLN A 104 3.34 10.39 7.96
CA GLN A 104 3.50 9.14 8.72
C GLN A 104 3.73 7.94 7.81
N ILE A 105 3.07 7.89 6.66
CA ILE A 105 3.27 6.84 5.65
C ILE A 105 4.67 6.95 5.04
N GLU A 106 5.08 8.15 4.61
CA GLU A 106 6.43 8.40 4.07
C GLU A 106 7.51 7.98 5.08
N HIS A 107 7.44 8.51 6.30
CA HIS A 107 8.38 8.18 7.37
C HIS A 107 8.36 6.68 7.72
N PHE A 108 7.19 6.03 7.67
CA PHE A 108 7.12 4.59 7.89
C PHE A 108 7.95 3.83 6.87
N PHE A 109 7.74 4.07 5.58
CA PHE A 109 8.45 3.34 4.53
C PHE A 109 9.94 3.67 4.48
N GLU A 110 10.34 4.91 4.72
CA GLU A 110 11.77 5.29 4.77
C GLU A 110 12.54 4.58 5.89
N HIS A 111 11.88 4.28 7.02
CA HIS A 111 12.58 3.86 8.24
C HIS A 111 12.29 2.44 8.73
N TYR A 112 11.19 1.79 8.31
CA TYR A 112 10.79 0.52 8.92
C TYR A 112 11.82 -0.61 8.72
N LYS A 113 12.62 -0.54 7.64
CA LYS A 113 13.71 -1.45 7.30
C LYS A 113 15.09 -1.03 7.86
N ASP A 114 15.21 0.05 8.63
CA ASP A 114 16.52 0.62 9.07
C ASP A 114 17.43 -0.36 9.83
N LEU A 115 16.83 -1.33 10.52
CA LEU A 115 17.55 -2.35 11.29
C LEU A 115 17.64 -3.70 10.56
N GLU A 116 17.22 -3.78 9.29
CA GLU A 116 17.37 -4.94 8.42
C GLU A 116 18.64 -4.78 7.57
N LYS A 117 19.68 -5.58 7.85
CA LYS A 117 21.00 -5.43 7.22
C LYS A 117 20.92 -5.51 5.69
N GLY A 118 21.36 -4.44 5.02
CA GLY A 118 21.45 -4.38 3.55
C GLY A 118 20.16 -3.93 2.86
N LYS A 119 19.11 -3.63 3.62
CA LYS A 119 17.86 -3.08 3.09
C LYS A 119 17.79 -1.58 3.27
N TRP A 120 17.08 -0.90 2.39
CA TRP A 120 16.88 0.55 2.43
C TRP A 120 15.64 0.90 1.62
N VAL A 121 15.03 2.04 1.92
CA VAL A 121 13.94 2.59 1.11
C VAL A 121 14.17 4.08 0.93
N LYS A 122 13.90 4.58 -0.28
CA LYS A 122 13.93 6.00 -0.60
C LYS A 122 12.60 6.41 -1.22
N VAL A 123 11.87 7.28 -0.53
CA VAL A 123 10.63 7.84 -1.06
C VAL A 123 10.95 8.88 -2.13
N GLN A 124 10.28 8.77 -3.29
CA GLN A 124 10.35 9.75 -4.37
C GLN A 124 9.21 10.78 -4.28
N GLY A 125 8.09 10.40 -3.65
CA GLY A 125 6.96 11.26 -3.35
C GLY A 125 5.62 10.69 -3.81
N TRP A 126 4.56 11.47 -3.60
CA TRP A 126 3.20 11.12 -4.01
C TRP A 126 2.94 11.53 -5.46
N ALA A 127 2.23 10.66 -6.17
CA ALA A 127 1.55 10.93 -7.42
C ALA A 127 0.02 10.80 -7.24
N ASP A 128 -0.71 11.35 -8.20
CA ASP A 128 -2.15 11.58 -8.12
C ASP A 128 -3.01 10.31 -8.29
N ALA A 129 -4.32 10.46 -8.12
CA ALA A 129 -5.28 9.39 -8.30
C ALA A 129 -5.36 8.87 -9.74
N ALA A 130 -4.97 9.66 -10.75
CA ALA A 130 -4.96 9.23 -12.14
C ALA A 130 -3.79 8.26 -12.40
N GLU A 131 -2.60 8.58 -11.90
CA GLU A 131 -1.44 7.70 -11.94
C GLU A 131 -1.69 6.41 -11.17
N ALA A 132 -2.33 6.49 -9.99
CA ALA A 132 -2.73 5.32 -9.23
C ALA A 132 -3.64 4.37 -10.03
N LYS A 133 -4.61 4.92 -10.77
CA LYS A 133 -5.49 4.12 -11.64
C LYS A 133 -4.74 3.53 -12.83
N ALA A 134 -3.79 4.28 -13.40
CA ALA A 134 -2.96 3.81 -14.50
C ALA A 134 -2.09 2.61 -14.06
N GLU A 135 -1.52 2.67 -12.85
CA GLU A 135 -0.73 1.56 -12.30
C GLU A 135 -1.59 0.30 -12.11
N ILE A 136 -2.81 0.43 -11.56
CA ILE A 136 -3.74 -0.72 -11.47
C ILE A 136 -3.99 -1.34 -12.84
N VAL A 137 -4.29 -0.52 -13.86
CA VAL A 137 -4.57 -1.03 -15.22
C VAL A 137 -3.36 -1.74 -15.81
N LYS A 138 -2.16 -1.17 -15.62
CA LYS A 138 -0.89 -1.78 -16.04
C LYS A 138 -0.66 -3.12 -15.34
N SER A 139 -0.81 -3.19 -14.01
CA SER A 139 -0.58 -4.42 -13.26
C SER A 139 -1.62 -5.51 -13.54
N VAL A 140 -2.88 -5.15 -13.82
CA VAL A 140 -3.90 -6.10 -14.30
C VAL A 140 -3.53 -6.66 -15.68
N ALA A 141 -2.98 -5.83 -16.57
CA ALA A 141 -2.56 -6.28 -17.90
C ALA A 141 -1.36 -7.23 -17.83
N ALA A 142 -0.42 -7.00 -16.91
CA ALA A 142 0.76 -7.84 -16.71
C ALA A 142 0.45 -9.20 -16.06
N ALA A 143 -0.66 -9.32 -15.33
CA ALA A 143 -1.10 -10.58 -14.69
C ALA A 143 -1.85 -11.55 -15.64
N LYS A 144 -2.07 -11.16 -16.89
CA LYS A 144 -2.71 -11.99 -17.92
C LYS A 144 -1.68 -12.81 -18.68
#